data_AF-A0A6B3I2F1-F1
#
_entry.id   AF-A0A6B3I2F1-F1
#
_cell.length_a   1.000
_cell.length_b   1.000
_cell.length_c   1.000
_cell.angle_alpha   90.00
_cell.angle_beta   90.00
_cell.angle_gamma   90.00
#
_symmetry.space_group_name_H-M   'P 1'
#
loop_
_entity.id
_entity.type
_entity.pdbx_description
1 polymer ?
#
loop_
_entity_poly.entity_id
_entity_poly.type
_entity_poly.pdbx_seq_one_letter_code
_entity_poly.pdbx_strand_id
1 'polypeptide(L)'
;GLGALLVLGALLTGWRARRWRRASAVALATVVAGTLATAFAPGGCDAETRYHCARIVADPDRATGRTLVLDGLRHSYVDVEDPTYLRFGYVRAIAAVVDTTFPAGEPLAAHHIGGGGLTFPRYLAAARPGTRSLVSEIDGGVVRIDR
;
A
#
# COMPACT_ATOMS: atom_id res chain seq x y z
N GLY A 1 -26.26 -15.87 -65.01
CA GLY A 1 -27.49 -16.54 -64.55
C GLY A 1 -27.62 -16.43 -63.04
N LEU A 2 -28.84 -16.53 -62.51
CA LEU A 2 -29.17 -16.45 -61.07
C LEU A 2 -28.25 -17.31 -60.16
N GLY A 3 -27.81 -18.48 -60.64
CA GLY A 3 -26.90 -19.35 -59.90
C GLY A 3 -25.53 -18.72 -59.57
N ALA A 4 -24.97 -17.91 -60.47
CA ALA A 4 -23.69 -17.23 -60.23
C ALA A 4 -23.82 -16.13 -59.15
N LEU A 5 -24.96 -15.44 -59.11
CA LEU A 5 -25.24 -14.41 -58.11
C LEU A 5 -25.40 -15.02 -56.71
N LEU A 6 -26.03 -16.19 -56.59
CA LEU A 6 -26.16 -16.89 -55.32
C LEU A 6 -24.82 -17.40 -54.78
N VAL A 7 -23.96 -17.93 -55.65
CA VAL A 7 -22.61 -18.38 -55.26
C VAL A 7 -21.75 -17.22 -54.78
N LEU A 8 -21.77 -16.08 -55.48
CA LEU A 8 -21.06 -14.87 -55.07
C LEU A 8 -21.61 -14.32 -53.74
N GLY A 9 -22.93 -14.32 -53.55
CA GLY A 9 -23.56 -13.95 -52.28
C GLY A 9 -23.15 -14.85 -51.11
N ALA A 10 -23.09 -16.18 -51.32
CA ALA A 10 -22.65 -17.15 -50.32
C ALA A 10 -21.16 -16.98 -49.96
N LEU A 11 -20.31 -16.70 -50.95
CA LEU A 11 -18.88 -16.43 -50.72
C LEU A 11 -18.66 -15.12 -49.95
N LEU A 12 -19.39 -14.05 -50.31
CA LEU A 12 -19.29 -12.75 -49.63
C LEU A 12 -19.80 -12.82 -48.18
N THR A 13 -20.93 -13.49 -47.94
CA THR A 13 -21.48 -13.68 -46.58
C THR A 13 -20.57 -14.57 -45.74
N GLY A 14 -20.03 -15.66 -46.30
CA GLY A 14 -19.07 -16.53 -45.63
C GLY A 14 -17.73 -15.84 -45.33
N TRP A 15 -17.24 -14.97 -46.22
CA TRP A 15 -16.04 -14.15 -45.97
C TRP A 15 -16.29 -13.11 -44.89
N ARG A 16 -17.44 -12.41 -44.95
CA ARG A 16 -17.84 -11.41 -43.94
C ARG A 16 -18.02 -12.03 -42.56
N ALA A 17 -18.66 -13.20 -42.46
CA ALA A 17 -18.83 -13.93 -41.21
C ALA A 17 -17.49 -14.42 -40.62
N ARG A 18 -16.57 -14.92 -41.47
CA ARG A 18 -15.21 -15.30 -41.04
C ARG A 18 -14.40 -14.10 -40.56
N ARG A 19 -14.50 -12.95 -41.24
CA ARG A 19 -13.86 -11.70 -40.82
C ARG A 19 -14.42 -11.21 -39.47
N TRP A 20 -15.74 -11.29 -39.28
CA TRP A 20 -16.40 -10.94 -38.03
C TRP A 20 -15.97 -11.85 -36.88
N ARG A 21 -15.98 -13.18 -37.06
CA ARG A 21 -15.52 -14.14 -36.05
C ARG A 21 -14.06 -13.93 -35.66
N ARG A 22 -13.18 -13.64 -36.63
CA ARG A 22 -11.77 -13.30 -36.35
C ARG A 22 -11.63 -11.99 -35.58
N ALA A 23 -12.38 -10.95 -35.95
CA ALA A 23 -12.38 -9.68 -35.24
C ALA A 23 -12.88 -9.84 -33.79
N SER A 24 -13.95 -10.59 -33.58
CA SER A 24 -14.47 -10.92 -32.25
C SER A 24 -13.48 -11.73 -31.42
N ALA A 25 -12.79 -12.71 -32.01
CA ALA A 25 -11.77 -13.50 -31.32
C ALA A 25 -10.56 -12.65 -30.90
N VAL A 26 -10.09 -11.74 -31.77
CA VAL A 26 -9.02 -10.79 -31.45
C VAL A 26 -9.45 -9.83 -30.34
N ALA A 27 -10.66 -9.27 -30.41
CA ALA A 27 -11.19 -8.38 -29.37
C ALA A 27 -11.28 -9.10 -28.02
N LEU A 28 -11.81 -10.33 -28.00
CA LEU A 28 -11.89 -11.14 -26.78
C LEU A 28 -10.49 -11.44 -26.22
N ALA A 29 -9.54 -11.82 -27.07
CA ALA A 29 -8.16 -12.07 -26.67
C ALA A 29 -7.49 -10.83 -26.09
N THR A 30 -7.74 -9.63 -26.64
CA THR A 30 -7.20 -8.37 -26.09
C THR A 30 -7.81 -8.02 -24.74
N VAL A 31 -9.11 -8.25 -24.54
CA VAL A 31 -9.78 -8.02 -23.25
C VAL A 31 -9.25 -8.98 -22.19
N VAL A 32 -9.11 -10.28 -22.54
CA VAL A 32 -8.57 -11.31 -21.64
C VAL A 32 -7.10 -11.04 -21.30
N ALA A 33 -6.28 -10.68 -22.28
CA ALA A 33 -4.89 -10.31 -22.04
C ALA A 33 -4.76 -9.07 -21.16
N GLY A 34 -5.60 -8.04 -21.39
CA GLY A 34 -5.63 -6.82 -20.60
C GLY A 34 -6.05 -7.05 -19.14
N THR A 35 -7.06 -7.89 -18.91
CA THR A 35 -7.53 -8.25 -17.55
C THR A 35 -6.53 -9.13 -16.80
N LEU A 36 -5.87 -10.07 -17.48
CA LEU A 36 -4.79 -10.84 -16.87
C LEU A 36 -3.61 -9.94 -16.48
N ALA A 37 -3.25 -8.95 -17.32
CA ALA A 37 -2.14 -8.04 -17.02
C ALA A 37 -2.37 -7.21 -15.75
N THR A 38 -3.61 -6.81 -15.44
CA THR A 38 -3.93 -6.07 -14.21
C THR A 38 -3.82 -6.90 -12.94
N ALA A 39 -4.04 -8.23 -13.03
CA ALA A 39 -3.94 -9.12 -11.88
C ALA A 39 -2.50 -9.35 -11.40
N PHE A 40 -1.52 -9.17 -12.30
CA PHE A 40 -0.10 -9.37 -12.00
C PHE A 40 0.70 -8.06 -11.95
N ALA A 41 0.04 -6.90 -12.00
CA ALA A 41 0.70 -5.61 -11.92
C ALA A 41 1.30 -5.43 -10.51
N PRO A 42 2.64 -5.31 -10.37
CA PRO A 42 3.25 -5.00 -9.08
C PRO A 42 2.78 -3.60 -8.65
N GLY A 43 1.97 -3.52 -7.60
CA GLY A 43 1.43 -2.23 -7.12
C GLY A 43 0.14 -2.27 -6.29
N GLY A 44 -0.45 -3.43 -6.01
CA GLY A 44 -1.67 -3.52 -5.20
C GLY A 44 -1.45 -3.09 -3.75
N CYS A 45 -2.41 -2.33 -3.20
CA CYS A 45 -2.46 -1.98 -1.78
C CYS A 45 -2.80 -3.21 -0.94
N ASP A 46 -2.26 -3.32 0.27
CA ASP A 46 -2.71 -4.34 1.23
C ASP A 46 -4.10 -3.96 1.76
N ALA A 47 -4.29 -2.66 1.99
CA ALA A 47 -5.58 -2.08 2.36
C ALA A 47 -5.73 -0.68 1.76
N GLU A 48 -6.91 -0.41 1.20
CA GLU A 48 -7.31 0.95 0.82
C GLU A 48 -8.06 1.57 2.01
N THR A 49 -7.58 2.73 2.45
CA THR A 49 -8.17 3.49 3.54
C THR A 49 -8.94 4.69 2.97
N ARG A 50 -9.43 5.58 3.84
CA ARG A 50 -10.14 6.77 3.36
C ARG A 50 -9.20 7.73 2.62
N TYR A 51 -7.92 7.75 3.01
CA TYR A 51 -6.96 8.73 2.50
C TYR A 51 -5.76 8.11 1.77
N HIS A 52 -5.50 6.81 1.94
CA HIS A 52 -4.27 6.18 1.50
C HIS A 52 -4.44 4.75 0.95
N CYS A 53 -3.59 4.41 -0.01
CA CYS A 53 -3.21 3.05 -0.30
C CYS A 53 -2.13 2.60 0.69
N ALA A 54 -2.48 1.73 1.64
CA ALA A 54 -1.57 1.28 2.68
C ALA A 54 -0.94 -0.09 2.36
N ARG A 55 0.35 -0.23 2.65
CA ARG A 55 1.10 -1.48 2.59
C ARG A 55 2.05 -1.63 3.78
N ILE A 56 2.23 -2.86 4.24
CA ILE A 56 3.22 -3.22 5.24
C ILE A 56 4.33 -4.04 4.58
N VAL A 57 5.54 -3.49 4.55
CA VAL A 57 6.70 -4.15 3.96
C VAL A 57 7.63 -4.64 5.07
N ALA A 58 7.92 -5.94 5.09
CA ALA A 58 8.91 -6.51 5.99
C ALA A 58 10.33 -6.05 5.63
N ASP A 59 11.15 -5.77 6.63
CA ASP A 59 12.56 -5.44 6.42
C ASP A 59 13.36 -6.74 6.16
N PRO A 60 14.04 -6.88 5.00
CA PRO A 60 14.83 -8.07 4.71
C PRO A 60 16.05 -8.22 5.63
N ASP A 61 16.56 -7.11 6.17
CA ASP A 61 17.76 -7.08 7.01
C ASP A 61 17.41 -7.19 8.51
N ARG A 62 16.12 -7.14 8.87
CA ARG A 62 15.64 -7.19 10.25
C ARG A 62 14.28 -7.89 10.34
N ALA A 63 14.28 -9.14 10.79
CA ALA A 63 13.10 -10.02 10.76
C ALA A 63 11.84 -9.44 11.42
N THR A 64 12.01 -8.65 12.48
CA THR A 64 10.96 -7.99 13.27
C THR A 64 10.62 -6.59 12.75
N GLY A 65 11.34 -6.11 11.73
CA GLY A 65 11.18 -4.81 11.12
C GLY A 65 10.00 -4.73 10.17
N ARG A 66 9.17 -3.70 10.30
CA ARG A 66 8.03 -3.41 9.43
C ARG A 66 8.06 -1.94 9.01
N THR A 67 7.93 -1.71 7.71
CA THR A 67 7.76 -0.37 7.13
C THR A 67 6.31 -0.18 6.73
N LEU A 68 5.67 0.87 7.26
CA LEU A 68 4.40 1.34 6.74
C LEU A 68 4.66 2.19 5.50
N VAL A 69 4.08 1.77 4.38
CA VAL A 69 4.14 2.49 3.10
C VAL A 69 2.74 2.98 2.78
N LEU A 70 2.57 4.31 2.66
CA LEU A 70 1.32 4.94 2.25
C LEU A 70 1.54 5.61 0.89
N ASP A 71 0.70 5.31 -0.09
CA ASP A 71 0.77 5.86 -1.46
C ASP A 71 2.16 5.73 -2.11
N GLY A 72 2.85 4.63 -1.80
CA GLY A 72 4.19 4.33 -2.31
C GLY A 72 5.34 4.99 -1.55
N LEU A 73 5.06 5.86 -0.58
CA LEU A 73 6.07 6.51 0.26
C LEU A 73 6.25 5.76 1.59
N ARG A 74 7.49 5.63 2.05
CA ARG A 74 7.77 5.06 3.37
C ARG A 74 7.45 6.10 4.44
N HIS A 75 6.36 5.89 5.18
CA HIS A 75 5.85 6.83 6.19
C HIS A 75 6.34 6.50 7.58
N SER A 76 6.46 5.22 7.90
CA SER A 76 6.83 4.77 9.25
C SER A 76 7.68 3.51 9.21
N TYR A 77 8.44 3.30 10.27
CA TYR A 77 9.17 2.06 10.51
C TYR A 77 9.05 1.70 11.98
N VAL A 78 8.72 0.45 12.25
CA VAL A 78 8.74 -0.12 13.59
C VAL A 78 9.52 -1.42 13.58
N ASP A 79 10.27 -1.65 14.65
CA ASP A 79 10.59 -3.01 15.05
C ASP A 79 9.55 -3.43 16.09
N VAL A 80 8.86 -4.54 15.81
CA VAL A 80 7.76 -5.03 16.66
C VAL A 80 8.24 -5.66 17.98
N GLU A 81 9.50 -6.07 18.07
CA GLU A 81 10.10 -6.64 19.28
C GLU A 81 11.00 -5.63 20.01
N ASP A 82 11.60 -4.68 19.30
CA ASP A 82 12.44 -3.62 19.86
C ASP A 82 11.91 -2.21 19.51
N PRO A 83 10.97 -1.66 20.30
CA PRO A 83 10.43 -0.32 20.10
C PRO A 83 11.46 0.82 20.19
N THR A 84 12.67 0.54 20.68
CA THR A 84 13.74 1.54 20.80
C THR A 84 14.53 1.71 19.50
N TYR A 85 14.37 0.78 18.55
CA TYR A 85 15.01 0.85 17.25
C TYR A 85 14.33 1.86 16.32
N LEU A 86 15.00 3.00 16.09
CA LEU A 86 14.53 4.08 15.23
C LEU A 86 15.28 4.11 13.89
N ARG A 87 14.64 3.60 12.82
CA ARG A 87 15.27 3.53 11.49
C ARG A 87 15.43 4.88 10.81
N PHE A 88 14.39 5.73 10.85
CA PHE A 88 14.42 7.01 10.16
C PHE A 88 15.14 8.10 10.95
N GLY A 89 16.04 8.82 10.26
CA GLY A 89 16.88 9.85 10.86
C GLY A 89 16.08 10.99 11.50
N TYR A 90 14.95 11.39 10.89
CA TYR A 90 14.12 12.45 11.47
C TYR A 90 13.50 12.02 12.81
N VAL A 91 13.09 10.75 12.95
CA VAL A 91 12.54 10.22 14.21
C VAL A 91 13.62 10.18 15.28
N ARG A 92 14.85 9.78 14.93
CA ARG A 92 16.02 9.86 15.83
C ARG A 92 16.32 11.29 16.26
N ALA A 93 16.18 12.27 15.36
CA ALA A 93 16.37 13.67 15.70
C ALA A 93 15.32 14.17 16.71
N ILE A 94 14.04 13.79 16.53
CA ILE A 94 12.97 14.09 17.49
C ILE A 94 13.26 13.42 18.84
N ALA A 95 13.69 12.15 18.84
CA ALA A 95 14.11 11.44 20.06
C ALA A 95 15.22 12.20 20.79
N ALA A 96 16.27 12.61 20.07
CA ALA A 96 17.38 13.36 20.64
C ALA A 96 16.93 14.70 21.25
N VAL A 97 16.00 15.42 20.62
CA VAL A 97 15.41 16.64 21.19
C VAL A 97 14.67 16.33 22.48
N VAL A 98 13.83 15.31 22.52
CA VAL A 98 13.11 14.90 23.72
C VAL A 98 14.08 14.51 24.83
N ASP A 99 15.09 13.70 24.52
CA ASP A 99 16.03 13.16 25.51
C ASP A 99 17.02 14.19 26.05
N THR A 100 17.24 15.29 25.33
CA THR A 100 18.03 16.43 25.82
C THR A 100 17.18 17.48 26.55
N THR A 101 15.87 17.54 26.26
CA THR A 101 14.96 18.54 26.86
C THR A 101 14.36 18.08 28.19
N PHE A 102 14.08 16.77 28.33
CA PHE A 102 13.40 16.23 29.51
C PHE A 102 14.28 15.26 30.29
N PRO A 103 14.15 15.19 31.63
CA PRO A 103 14.91 14.26 32.47
C PRO A 103 14.84 12.83 31.95
N ALA A 104 15.98 12.12 31.92
CA ALA A 104 16.04 10.77 31.36
C ALA A 104 15.14 9.79 32.12
N GLY A 105 14.41 8.94 31.38
CA GLY A 105 13.54 7.90 31.93
C GLY A 105 12.23 8.39 32.57
N GLU A 106 12.07 9.69 32.81
CA GLU A 106 10.84 10.22 33.39
C GLU A 106 9.67 10.20 32.39
N PRO A 107 8.46 9.81 32.83
CA PRO A 107 7.29 9.70 31.97
C PRO A 107 6.82 11.07 31.47
N LEU A 108 6.34 11.11 30.23
CA LEU A 108 5.83 12.32 29.60
C LEU A 108 4.31 12.25 29.36
N ALA A 109 3.71 13.40 29.10
CA ALA A 109 2.43 13.50 28.43
C ALA A 109 2.68 14.06 27.03
N ALA A 110 2.49 13.23 26.01
CA ALA A 110 2.79 13.57 24.62
C ALA A 110 1.52 13.56 23.78
N HIS A 111 1.34 14.61 22.97
CA HIS A 111 0.29 14.67 21.95
C HIS A 111 0.95 14.67 20.57
N HIS A 112 0.64 13.67 19.77
CA HIS A 112 1.14 13.49 18.41
C HIS A 112 0.04 13.87 17.43
N ILE A 113 0.32 14.81 16.53
CA ILE A 113 -0.58 15.20 15.44
C ILE A 113 -0.18 14.40 14.21
N GLY A 114 -1.00 13.41 13.84
CA GLY A 114 -0.60 12.29 12.99
C GLY A 114 0.35 11.33 13.72
N GLY A 115 0.62 10.19 13.09
CA GLY A 115 1.59 9.24 13.64
C GLY A 115 1.42 7.81 13.18
N GLY A 116 1.12 7.59 11.89
CA GLY A 116 1.00 6.24 11.32
C GLY A 116 2.18 5.34 11.69
N GLY A 117 1.90 4.09 12.04
CA GLY A 117 2.82 3.11 12.59
C GLY A 117 3.14 3.30 14.08
N LEU A 118 2.68 4.38 14.72
CA LEU A 118 2.87 4.72 16.13
C LEU A 118 4.32 4.54 16.64
N THR A 119 5.32 4.75 15.77
CA THR A 119 6.74 4.52 16.09
C THR A 119 7.17 5.32 17.31
N PHE A 120 6.89 6.63 17.32
CA PHE A 120 7.36 7.50 18.40
C PHE A 120 6.58 7.30 19.72
N PRO A 121 5.24 7.12 19.72
CA PRO A 121 4.52 6.66 20.91
C PRO A 121 5.09 5.36 21.52
N ARG A 122 5.42 4.37 20.69
CA ARG A 122 6.02 3.09 21.12
C ARG A 122 7.42 3.28 21.70
N TYR A 123 8.24 4.12 21.05
CA TYR A 123 9.54 4.53 21.56
C TYR A 123 9.43 5.15 22.96
N LEU A 124 8.56 6.15 23.14
CA LEU A 124 8.40 6.82 24.43
C LEU A 124 7.87 5.87 25.52
N ALA A 125 6.94 4.97 25.19
CA ALA A 125 6.44 3.99 26.15
C ALA A 125 7.56 3.04 26.65
N ALA A 126 8.50 2.67 25.77
CA ALA A 126 9.63 1.82 26.13
C ALA A 126 10.75 2.58 26.85
N ALA A 127 11.16 3.75 26.33
CA ALA A 127 12.26 4.54 26.88
C ALA A 127 11.89 5.26 28.18
N ARG A 128 10.60 5.57 28.38
CA ARG A 128 10.05 6.35 29.51
C ARG A 128 8.76 5.70 30.03
N PRO A 129 8.86 4.56 30.75
CA PRO A 129 7.70 3.83 31.24
C PRO A 129 6.72 4.71 32.02
N GLY A 130 5.42 4.57 31.73
CA GLY A 130 4.37 5.42 32.29
C GLY A 130 4.00 6.65 31.45
N THR A 131 4.75 6.93 30.37
CA THR A 131 4.40 7.97 29.40
C THR A 131 2.99 7.75 28.83
N ARG A 132 2.20 8.82 28.78
CA ARG A 132 0.90 8.83 28.09
C ARG A 132 1.04 9.52 26.75
N SER A 133 0.76 8.79 25.67
CA SER A 133 0.75 9.33 24.30
C SER A 133 -0.66 9.36 23.73
N LEU A 134 -1.15 10.55 23.40
CA LEU A 134 -2.38 10.74 22.62
C LEU A 134 -2.00 10.96 21.15
N VAL A 135 -2.58 10.19 20.23
CA VAL A 135 -2.35 10.34 18.79
C VAL A 135 -3.63 10.78 18.11
N SER A 136 -3.57 11.89 17.39
CA SER A 136 -4.65 12.38 16.54
C SER A 136 -4.34 12.03 15.10
N GLU A 137 -4.72 10.83 14.68
CA GLU A 137 -4.62 10.37 13.30
C GLU A 137 -5.96 10.57 12.59
N ILE A 138 -5.93 11.23 11.44
CA ILE A 138 -7.15 11.56 10.66
C ILE A 138 -7.68 10.34 9.93
N ASP A 139 -6.80 9.44 9.51
CA ASP A 139 -7.17 8.24 8.79
C ASP A 139 -7.43 7.07 9.75
N GLY A 140 -8.71 6.85 10.05
CA GLY A 140 -9.12 5.70 10.86
C GLY A 140 -8.74 4.34 10.25
N GLY A 141 -8.43 4.25 8.95
CA GLY A 141 -7.87 3.05 8.32
C GLY A 141 -6.42 2.80 8.74
N VAL A 142 -5.59 3.84 8.78
CA VAL A 142 -4.20 3.74 9.28
C VAL A 142 -4.21 3.35 10.75
N VAL A 143 -5.09 3.93 11.57
CA VAL A 143 -5.23 3.55 13.00
C VAL A 143 -5.55 2.07 13.19
N ARG A 144 -6.34 1.47 12.30
CA ARG A 144 -6.64 0.03 12.37
C ARG A 144 -5.44 -0.84 12.01
N ILE A 145 -4.64 -0.41 11.04
CA ILE A 145 -3.41 -1.10 10.62
C ILE A 145 -2.35 -1.03 11.73
N ASP A 146 -2.33 0.06 12.48
CA ASP A 146 -1.35 0.30 13.54
C ASP A 146 -1.53 -0.57 14.80
N ARG A 147 -2.68 -1.23 14.96
CA ARG A 147 -3.01 -2.09 16.11
C ARG A 147 -2.56 -3.53 15.90
#